data_AF-A0A3D6BMJ0-F1
#
_entry.id   AF-A0A3D6BMJ0-F1
#
_cell.length_a   1.000
_cell.length_b   1.000
_cell.length_c   1.000
_cell.angle_alpha   90.00
_cell.angle_beta   90.00
_cell.angle_gamma   90.00
#
_symmetry.space_group_name_H-M   'P 1'
#
loop_
_entity.id
_entity.type
_entity.pdbx_description
1 polymer ?
#
loop_
_entity_poly.entity_id
_entity_poly.type
_entity_poly.pdbx_seq_one_letter_code
_entity_poly.pdbx_strand_id
1 'polypeptide(L)'
;MLLVYTHKITPRLKYAFKQVFTRILGIPVDFTTTIEDFIAHDSLKMSYTRQPLSNEIFVRSHDILYEQGLSDVEISVQDWEETKCFFFNGDKSAIPFDIFSATFYLLSRYEEYLPHVKDQYGRFTAQESLAYKHDFLHQPVVDIWAYKFKKVFQENYPDFQFPERQYTIKPIIDVPSAYNFKLKGIMRTFGGTVKDLFSFNFKKLYYRYMVLFGLKRDTYDTFKYIINKQKHSQFKFLFFFLIGDYSTYDKGIDAQKKKFITLIKQVADYCQVGLKASYFALEDISILKKEKGRMEAILNTSLSASRHSFSKLNLPESYRNLVELEIFEDYTMGYVNHPGFRAGTCTPFFFYDLDYEIQTPLKICSYHLLDYSLLKFQSLLDKKKALNEIIYQVEKVHGEFVPVFHNYTFSEVDRWKGYKDLFNIILESAHEN
;
A
#
# COMPACT_ATOMS: atom_id res chain seq x y z
N MET A 1 -3.47 -0.25 -29.15
CA MET A 1 -2.85 0.81 -28.33
C MET A 1 -3.79 1.99 -28.39
N LEU A 2 -4.10 2.64 -27.27
CA LEU A 2 -4.91 3.84 -27.22
C LEU A 2 -4.07 5.04 -27.68
N LEU A 3 -4.56 5.83 -28.63
CA LEU A 3 -3.98 7.13 -28.97
C LEU A 3 -4.78 8.27 -28.33
N VAL A 4 -4.11 9.11 -27.54
CA VAL A 4 -4.72 10.25 -26.86
C VAL A 4 -4.26 11.55 -27.51
N TYR A 5 -5.18 12.32 -28.07
CA TYR A 5 -4.90 13.69 -28.49
C TYR A 5 -4.98 14.65 -27.31
N THR A 6 -3.98 15.51 -27.15
CA THR A 6 -3.97 16.61 -26.17
C THR A 6 -3.20 17.80 -26.73
N HIS A 7 -3.47 19.00 -26.23
CA HIS A 7 -2.76 20.22 -26.67
C HIS A 7 -1.34 20.31 -26.10
N LYS A 8 -1.02 19.59 -25.02
CA LYS A 8 0.31 19.57 -24.39
C LYS A 8 0.55 18.25 -23.69
N ILE A 9 1.66 17.58 -24.00
CA ILE A 9 2.03 16.32 -23.33
C ILE A 9 2.90 16.63 -22.12
N THR A 10 2.43 16.28 -20.92
CA THR A 10 3.17 16.49 -19.65
C THR A 10 3.44 15.18 -18.91
N PRO A 11 4.40 15.17 -17.95
CA PRO A 11 4.64 14.00 -17.11
C PRO A 11 3.41 13.58 -16.28
N ARG A 12 2.66 14.53 -15.71
CA ARG A 12 1.41 14.27 -14.96
C ARG A 12 0.35 13.57 -15.82
N LEU A 13 0.15 14.06 -17.04
CA LEU A 13 -0.77 13.47 -18.01
C LEU A 13 -0.34 12.04 -18.35
N LYS A 14 0.93 11.84 -18.76
CA LYS A 14 1.46 10.49 -19.06
C LYS A 14 1.27 9.54 -17.87
N TYR A 15 1.52 10.01 -16.66
CA TYR A 15 1.40 9.23 -15.43
C TYR A 15 -0.03 8.74 -15.19
N ALA A 16 -1.01 9.67 -15.19
CA ALA A 16 -2.40 9.37 -14.91
C ALA A 16 -3.02 8.42 -15.95
N PHE A 17 -2.79 8.70 -17.24
CA PHE A 17 -3.27 7.85 -18.32
C PHE A 17 -2.65 6.45 -18.29
N LYS A 18 -1.33 6.34 -18.02
CA LYS A 18 -0.68 5.03 -17.86
C LYS A 18 -1.21 4.27 -16.65
N GLN A 19 -1.63 4.94 -15.59
CA GLN A 19 -2.31 4.24 -14.49
C GLN A 19 -3.63 3.63 -14.98
N VAL A 20 -4.53 4.47 -15.49
CA VAL A 20 -5.88 4.06 -15.88
C VAL A 20 -5.83 3.00 -16.97
N PHE A 21 -5.16 3.29 -18.09
CA PHE A 21 -5.18 2.38 -19.24
C PHE A 21 -4.18 1.24 -19.11
N THR A 22 -2.91 1.53 -18.83
CA THR A 22 -1.88 0.49 -18.92
C THR A 22 -1.88 -0.43 -17.70
N ARG A 23 -2.01 0.12 -16.49
CA ARG A 23 -1.91 -0.68 -15.26
C ARG A 23 -3.24 -1.26 -14.81
N ILE A 24 -4.33 -0.50 -14.91
CA ILE A 24 -5.65 -0.98 -14.48
C ILE A 24 -6.36 -1.74 -15.61
N LEU A 25 -6.43 -1.19 -16.83
CA LEU A 25 -7.15 -1.80 -17.94
C LEU A 25 -6.30 -2.68 -18.88
N GLY A 26 -4.98 -2.74 -18.69
CA GLY A 26 -4.06 -3.56 -19.48
C GLY A 26 -3.81 -3.07 -20.92
N ILE A 27 -4.15 -1.81 -21.24
CA ILE A 27 -4.04 -1.23 -22.59
C ILE A 27 -2.84 -0.29 -22.69
N PRO A 28 -1.91 -0.50 -23.64
CA PRO A 28 -0.86 0.47 -23.93
C PRO A 28 -1.47 1.80 -24.39
N VAL A 29 -0.92 2.92 -23.89
CA VAL A 29 -1.36 4.28 -24.24
C VAL A 29 -0.21 5.08 -24.83
N ASP A 30 -0.51 5.84 -25.88
CA ASP A 30 0.39 6.79 -26.53
C ASP A 30 -0.32 8.15 -26.71
N PHE A 31 0.47 9.19 -26.99
CA PHE A 31 -0.01 10.57 -26.97
C PHE A 31 0.42 11.33 -28.22
N THR A 32 -0.46 12.18 -28.73
CA THR A 32 -0.17 13.07 -29.85
C THR A 32 -0.68 14.48 -29.59
N THR A 33 0.02 15.48 -30.15
CA THR A 33 -0.41 16.88 -30.21
C THR A 33 -0.83 17.29 -31.63
N THR A 34 -0.76 16.38 -32.59
CA THR A 34 -1.03 16.59 -34.01
C THR A 34 -2.41 16.01 -34.35
N ILE A 35 -3.28 16.86 -34.89
CA ILE A 35 -4.66 16.47 -35.20
C ILE A 35 -4.68 15.47 -36.35
N GLU A 36 -3.78 15.60 -37.31
CA GLU A 36 -3.64 14.72 -38.48
C GLU A 36 -3.36 13.28 -38.05
N ASP A 37 -2.42 13.08 -37.11
CA ASP A 37 -2.08 11.76 -36.55
C ASP A 37 -3.28 11.15 -35.81
N PHE A 38 -4.04 11.98 -35.09
CA PHE A 38 -5.25 11.54 -34.39
C PHE A 38 -6.37 11.12 -35.35
N ILE A 39 -6.57 11.87 -36.43
CA ILE A 39 -7.56 11.55 -37.47
C ILE A 39 -7.17 10.25 -38.17
N ALA A 40 -5.90 10.10 -38.56
CA ALA A 40 -5.37 8.93 -39.27
C ALA A 40 -5.30 7.64 -38.42
N HIS A 41 -5.51 7.74 -37.10
CA HIS A 41 -5.49 6.56 -36.22
C HIS A 41 -6.84 5.81 -36.24
N ASP A 42 -6.82 4.55 -36.68
CA ASP A 42 -8.03 3.74 -36.86
C ASP A 42 -8.35 2.79 -35.68
N SER A 43 -7.59 2.87 -34.59
CA SER A 43 -7.84 2.07 -33.38
C SER A 43 -8.47 2.92 -32.26
N LEU A 44 -8.41 2.41 -31.02
CA LEU A 44 -8.86 3.13 -29.83
C LEU A 44 -8.24 4.53 -29.81
N LYS A 45 -9.09 5.56 -29.79
CA LYS A 45 -8.64 6.94 -29.67
C LYS A 45 -9.57 7.79 -28.83
N MET A 46 -9.00 8.77 -28.16
CA MET A 46 -9.77 9.75 -27.39
C MET A 46 -9.07 11.11 -27.40
N SER A 47 -9.83 12.17 -27.15
CA SER A 47 -9.29 13.50 -26.97
C SER A 47 -9.37 13.94 -25.50
N TYR A 48 -8.32 14.59 -25.04
CA TYR A 48 -8.19 15.14 -23.69
C TYR A 48 -7.71 16.59 -23.76
N THR A 49 -8.69 17.50 -23.81
CA THR A 49 -8.48 18.92 -24.10
C THR A 49 -9.67 19.74 -23.59
N ARG A 50 -9.76 21.04 -23.90
CA ARG A 50 -10.84 21.93 -23.43
C ARG A 50 -12.16 21.75 -24.18
N GLN A 51 -12.11 21.32 -25.44
CA GLN A 51 -13.28 21.15 -26.32
C GLN A 51 -13.10 19.90 -27.20
N PRO A 52 -14.19 19.17 -27.51
CA PRO A 52 -14.11 18.03 -28.41
C PRO A 52 -13.67 18.46 -29.82
N LEU A 53 -13.00 17.56 -30.54
CA LEU A 53 -12.62 17.76 -31.93
C LEU A 53 -13.76 17.41 -32.88
N SER A 54 -14.50 16.35 -32.57
CA SER A 54 -15.61 15.79 -33.34
C SER A 54 -16.48 14.90 -32.43
N ASN A 55 -16.88 13.71 -32.89
CA ASN A 55 -17.69 12.72 -32.17
C ASN A 55 -16.84 11.62 -31.51
N GLU A 56 -15.57 11.89 -31.19
CA GLU A 56 -14.72 10.94 -30.45
C GLU A 56 -15.11 10.83 -28.97
N ILE A 57 -14.56 9.82 -28.29
CA ILE A 57 -14.56 9.82 -26.82
C ILE A 57 -13.74 11.02 -26.35
N PHE A 58 -14.41 12.00 -25.74
CA PHE A 58 -13.81 13.23 -25.26
C PHE A 58 -13.91 13.34 -23.74
N VAL A 59 -12.82 13.71 -23.09
CA VAL A 59 -12.82 14.10 -21.67
C VAL A 59 -12.26 15.51 -21.57
N ARG A 60 -13.03 16.44 -20.99
CA ARG A 60 -12.55 17.79 -20.73
C ARG A 60 -11.39 17.74 -19.74
N SER A 61 -10.30 18.42 -20.10
CA SER A 61 -9.09 18.44 -19.29
C SER A 61 -9.09 19.56 -18.25
N HIS A 62 -8.71 19.23 -17.03
CA HIS A 62 -8.42 20.18 -15.96
C HIS A 62 -6.96 20.66 -16.02
N ASP A 63 -6.69 21.87 -15.54
CA ASP A 63 -5.37 22.51 -15.69
C ASP A 63 -4.27 21.85 -14.83
N ILE A 64 -4.64 21.15 -13.75
CA ILE A 64 -3.70 20.46 -12.83
C ILE A 64 -2.74 19.48 -13.54
N LEU A 65 -3.14 18.84 -14.64
CA LEU A 65 -2.24 17.96 -15.39
C LEU A 65 -1.24 18.72 -16.27
N TYR A 66 -1.44 20.01 -16.50
CA TYR A 66 -0.57 20.85 -17.32
C TYR A 66 0.32 21.82 -16.50
N GLU A 67 0.01 21.95 -15.22
CA GLU A 67 0.73 22.73 -14.21
C GLU A 67 2.04 22.06 -13.76
N GLN A 68 2.88 22.86 -13.09
CA GLN A 68 4.08 22.41 -12.38
C GLN A 68 4.02 22.90 -10.93
N GLY A 69 4.52 22.09 -10.00
CA GLY A 69 4.51 22.40 -8.58
C GLY A 69 3.12 22.32 -7.95
N LEU A 70 2.98 22.91 -6.77
CA LEU A 70 1.75 22.85 -5.98
C LEU A 70 0.92 24.13 -6.21
N SER A 71 -0.37 23.92 -6.45
CA SER A 71 -1.42 24.92 -6.53
C SER A 71 -2.48 24.56 -5.50
N ASP A 72 -3.15 25.58 -4.96
CA ASP A 72 -4.32 25.34 -4.13
C ASP A 72 -5.49 25.00 -5.06
N VAL A 73 -6.01 23.79 -4.94
CA VAL A 73 -7.04 23.25 -5.83
C VAL A 73 -8.31 23.07 -5.03
N GLU A 74 -9.34 23.84 -5.36
CA GLU A 74 -10.65 23.67 -4.73
C GLU A 74 -11.34 22.42 -5.29
N ILE A 75 -11.57 21.43 -4.42
CA ILE A 75 -12.16 20.15 -4.80
C ILE A 75 -13.59 20.06 -4.30
N SER A 76 -14.53 20.05 -5.25
CA SER A 76 -15.93 19.70 -4.99
C SER A 76 -16.16 18.22 -5.32
N VAL A 77 -16.37 17.40 -4.30
CA VAL A 77 -16.73 15.98 -4.46
C VAL A 77 -18.22 15.84 -4.73
N GLN A 78 -18.57 14.99 -5.69
CA GLN A 78 -19.94 14.69 -6.10
C GLN A 78 -20.18 13.17 -6.12
N ASP A 79 -21.45 12.79 -6.13
CA ASP A 79 -21.87 11.40 -6.23
C ASP A 79 -21.89 10.98 -7.71
N TRP A 80 -21.33 9.81 -8.00
CA TRP A 80 -21.41 9.18 -9.32
C TRP A 80 -21.89 7.74 -9.18
N GLU A 81 -23.21 7.58 -9.25
CA GLU A 81 -23.92 6.32 -8.97
C GLU A 81 -23.54 5.78 -7.58
N GLU A 82 -22.85 4.64 -7.48
CA GLU A 82 -22.44 4.01 -6.23
C GLU A 82 -21.07 4.47 -5.70
N THR A 83 -20.40 5.38 -6.39
CA THR A 83 -19.09 5.91 -6.01
C THR A 83 -19.08 7.44 -5.95
N LYS A 84 -17.92 8.03 -5.70
CA LYS A 84 -17.71 9.49 -5.69
C LYS A 84 -16.78 9.90 -6.82
N CYS A 85 -16.89 11.15 -7.27
CA CYS A 85 -15.98 11.74 -8.24
C CYS A 85 -15.73 13.22 -7.92
N PHE A 86 -14.73 13.82 -8.55
CA PHE A 86 -14.41 15.25 -8.42
C PHE A 86 -13.61 15.72 -9.65
N PHE A 87 -13.40 17.03 -9.80
CA PHE A 87 -13.04 17.68 -11.07
C PHE A 87 -14.15 17.55 -12.12
N PHE A 88 -15.35 18.04 -11.77
CA PHE A 88 -16.53 17.93 -12.62
C PHE A 88 -16.29 18.49 -14.03
N ASN A 89 -16.73 17.72 -15.01
CA ASN A 89 -16.73 18.05 -16.41
C ASN A 89 -18.19 18.24 -16.83
N GLY A 90 -18.51 19.39 -17.41
CA GLY A 90 -19.87 19.63 -17.94
C GLY A 90 -20.27 18.64 -19.03
N ASP A 91 -21.53 18.73 -19.46
CA ASP A 91 -22.29 17.72 -20.23
C ASP A 91 -21.68 17.23 -21.56
N LYS A 92 -20.61 17.86 -22.05
CA LYS A 92 -19.96 17.49 -23.32
C LYS A 92 -18.95 16.35 -23.18
N SER A 93 -18.52 16.01 -21.97
CA SER A 93 -17.54 14.93 -21.77
C SER A 93 -18.21 13.57 -21.72
N ALA A 94 -17.50 12.54 -22.15
CA ALA A 94 -17.98 11.14 -22.16
C ALA A 94 -18.22 10.58 -20.74
N ILE A 95 -17.67 11.24 -19.72
CA ILE A 95 -17.90 10.96 -18.28
C ILE A 95 -18.03 12.30 -17.53
N PRO A 96 -18.70 12.32 -16.35
CA PRO A 96 -19.08 13.57 -15.68
C PRO A 96 -17.94 14.32 -15.00
N PHE A 97 -16.70 13.84 -15.05
CA PHE A 97 -15.54 14.45 -14.41
C PHE A 97 -14.24 14.09 -15.11
N ASP A 98 -13.17 14.79 -14.77
CA ASP A 98 -11.84 14.51 -15.26
C ASP A 98 -11.20 13.37 -14.43
N ILE A 99 -11.44 12.15 -14.88
CA ILE A 99 -10.88 10.92 -14.29
C ILE A 99 -9.35 10.97 -14.13
N PHE A 100 -8.63 11.61 -15.05
CA PHE A 100 -7.17 11.61 -15.05
C PHE A 100 -6.62 12.60 -14.03
N SER A 101 -7.24 13.77 -13.92
CA SER A 101 -6.91 14.74 -12.86
C SER A 101 -7.23 14.20 -11.48
N ALA A 102 -8.40 13.56 -11.31
CA ALA A 102 -8.79 12.93 -10.06
C ALA A 102 -7.83 11.79 -9.68
N THR A 103 -7.47 10.95 -10.65
CA THR A 103 -6.48 9.87 -10.47
C THR A 103 -5.13 10.43 -10.08
N PHE A 104 -4.62 11.44 -10.78
CA PHE A 104 -3.34 12.07 -10.46
C PHE A 104 -3.33 12.64 -9.04
N TYR A 105 -4.37 13.37 -8.65
CA TYR A 105 -4.49 13.97 -7.32
C TYR A 105 -4.39 12.91 -6.20
N LEU A 106 -5.13 11.80 -6.34
CA LEU A 106 -5.12 10.73 -5.34
C LEU A 106 -3.80 9.94 -5.30
N LEU A 107 -3.21 9.62 -6.46
CA LEU A 107 -2.01 8.77 -6.53
C LEU A 107 -0.71 9.51 -6.24
N SER A 108 -0.61 10.78 -6.63
CA SER A 108 0.52 11.64 -6.24
C SER A 108 0.49 11.98 -4.74
N ARG A 109 -0.61 11.65 -4.05
CA ARG A 109 -0.88 12.06 -2.66
C ARG A 109 -0.81 13.59 -2.52
N TYR A 110 -1.35 14.31 -3.49
CA TYR A 110 -1.25 15.78 -3.59
C TYR A 110 -1.62 16.49 -2.28
N GLU A 111 -2.68 16.03 -1.61
CA GLU A 111 -3.12 16.54 -0.30
C GLU A 111 -2.07 16.45 0.82
N GLU A 112 -1.13 15.51 0.74
CA GLU A 112 -0.07 15.34 1.74
C GLU A 112 1.10 16.33 1.57
N TYR A 113 1.14 17.04 0.44
CA TYR A 113 2.10 18.12 0.20
C TYR A 113 1.54 19.48 0.62
N LEU A 114 0.22 19.59 0.77
CA LEU A 114 -0.45 20.77 1.30
C LEU A 114 -0.36 20.81 2.84
N PRO A 115 -0.54 21.98 3.48
CA PRO A 115 -0.59 22.07 4.94
C PRO A 115 -1.67 21.16 5.55
N HIS A 116 -1.27 20.29 6.48
CA HIS A 116 -2.16 19.32 7.11
C HIS A 116 -1.74 18.98 8.54
N VAL A 117 -2.65 18.40 9.32
CA VAL A 117 -2.36 17.94 10.67
C VAL A 117 -1.72 16.54 10.64
N LYS A 118 -0.55 16.42 11.25
CA LYS A 118 0.17 15.15 11.44
C LYS A 118 -0.13 14.56 12.82
N ASP A 119 -0.10 13.24 12.92
CA ASP A 119 -0.16 12.60 14.24
C ASP A 119 1.19 12.62 14.98
N GLN A 120 1.23 12.03 16.19
CA GLN A 120 2.43 11.97 17.04
C GLN A 120 3.66 11.27 16.40
N TYR A 121 3.47 10.52 15.31
CA TYR A 121 4.56 9.89 14.57
C TYR A 121 4.91 10.64 13.28
N GLY A 122 4.27 11.79 13.01
CA GLY A 122 4.46 12.58 11.80
C GLY A 122 3.65 12.10 10.59
N ARG A 123 2.64 11.26 10.80
CA ARG A 123 1.88 10.63 9.70
C ARG A 123 0.70 11.49 9.28
N PHE A 124 0.41 11.50 7.97
CA PHE A 124 -0.86 11.95 7.44
C PHE A 124 -1.99 11.03 7.91
N THR A 125 -3.06 11.60 8.46
CA THR A 125 -4.16 10.83 9.06
C THR A 125 -5.31 10.65 8.08
N ALA A 126 -6.09 9.58 8.24
CA ALA A 126 -7.25 9.35 7.37
C ALA A 126 -8.24 10.51 7.45
N GLN A 127 -8.45 11.08 8.64
CA GLN A 127 -9.41 12.16 8.89
C GLN A 127 -9.10 13.43 8.10
N GLU A 128 -7.83 13.67 7.78
CA GLU A 128 -7.41 14.80 6.95
C GLU A 128 -7.68 14.56 5.47
N SER A 129 -7.80 13.29 5.04
CA SER A 129 -7.97 12.92 3.64
C SER A 129 -9.33 13.31 3.07
N LEU A 130 -9.33 13.72 1.80
CA LEU A 130 -10.54 13.92 1.01
C LEU A 130 -11.46 12.67 1.07
N ALA A 131 -10.85 11.48 0.98
CA ALA A 131 -11.55 10.21 0.97
C ALA A 131 -12.33 9.91 2.25
N TYR A 132 -11.78 10.27 3.41
CA TYR A 132 -12.50 10.11 4.67
C TYR A 132 -13.57 11.19 4.84
N LYS A 133 -13.27 12.45 4.50
CA LYS A 133 -14.19 13.59 4.63
C LYS A 133 -15.46 13.42 3.82
N HIS A 134 -15.37 12.74 2.67
CA HIS A 134 -16.50 12.50 1.76
C HIS A 134 -16.92 11.02 1.69
N ASP A 135 -16.53 10.22 2.69
CA ASP A 135 -16.96 8.83 2.87
C ASP A 135 -16.78 7.91 1.64
N PHE A 136 -15.62 7.99 1.00
CA PHE A 136 -15.22 7.05 -0.07
C PHE A 136 -13.92 6.31 0.21
N LEU A 137 -13.36 6.46 1.41
CA LEU A 137 -12.13 5.77 1.84
C LEU A 137 -12.22 4.24 1.71
N HIS A 138 -13.43 3.69 1.80
CA HIS A 138 -13.69 2.26 1.75
C HIS A 138 -13.82 1.70 0.32
N GLN A 139 -13.60 2.51 -0.73
CA GLN A 139 -13.69 2.09 -2.12
C GLN A 139 -12.36 2.34 -2.89
N PRO A 140 -11.94 1.44 -3.79
CA PRO A 140 -10.84 1.70 -4.72
C PRO A 140 -11.37 2.55 -5.88
N VAL A 141 -11.73 3.80 -5.60
CA VAL A 141 -12.42 4.70 -6.53
C VAL A 141 -11.72 4.84 -7.89
N VAL A 142 -10.39 4.87 -7.93
CA VAL A 142 -9.62 4.96 -9.18
C VAL A 142 -9.84 3.72 -10.06
N ASP A 143 -9.83 2.53 -9.46
CA ASP A 143 -10.12 1.28 -10.18
C ASP A 143 -11.58 1.25 -10.65
N ILE A 144 -12.53 1.64 -9.78
CA ILE A 144 -13.95 1.75 -10.15
C ILE A 144 -14.14 2.69 -11.35
N TRP A 145 -13.50 3.86 -11.31
CA TRP A 145 -13.58 4.84 -12.40
C TRP A 145 -13.00 4.28 -13.70
N ALA A 146 -11.87 3.58 -13.64
CA ALA A 146 -11.27 2.96 -14.81
C ALA A 146 -12.21 1.91 -15.44
N TYR A 147 -12.86 1.07 -14.63
CA TYR A 147 -13.83 0.08 -15.12
C TYR A 147 -15.11 0.71 -15.68
N LYS A 148 -15.61 1.80 -15.07
CA LYS A 148 -16.72 2.56 -15.64
C LYS A 148 -16.33 3.21 -16.96
N PHE A 149 -15.11 3.74 -17.06
CA PHE A 149 -14.62 4.32 -18.31
C PHE A 149 -14.34 3.27 -19.39
N LYS A 150 -13.91 2.06 -19.01
CA LYS A 150 -13.85 0.89 -19.91
C LYS A 150 -15.19 0.63 -20.58
N LYS A 151 -16.33 0.74 -19.86
CA LYS A 151 -17.67 0.55 -20.47
C LYS A 151 -17.95 1.56 -21.57
N VAL A 152 -17.61 2.83 -21.35
CA VAL A 152 -17.74 3.90 -22.37
C VAL A 152 -16.93 3.54 -23.63
N PHE A 153 -15.72 3.02 -23.47
CA PHE A 153 -14.95 2.55 -24.62
C PHE A 153 -15.56 1.31 -25.29
N GLN A 154 -16.08 0.35 -24.53
CA GLN A 154 -16.73 -0.84 -25.09
C GLN A 154 -17.97 -0.50 -25.92
N GLU A 155 -18.71 0.54 -25.53
CA GLU A 155 -19.86 1.03 -26.30
C GLU A 155 -19.44 1.67 -27.64
N ASN A 156 -18.30 2.35 -27.66
CA ASN A 156 -17.78 3.02 -28.86
C ASN A 156 -16.92 2.10 -29.75
N TYR A 157 -16.33 1.07 -29.16
CA TYR A 157 -15.44 0.09 -29.82
C TYR A 157 -15.87 -1.34 -29.47
N PRO A 158 -17.05 -1.79 -29.94
CA PRO A 158 -17.66 -3.06 -29.54
C PRO A 158 -16.82 -4.30 -29.92
N ASP A 159 -16.01 -4.19 -30.98
CA ASP A 159 -15.15 -5.28 -31.44
C ASP A 159 -13.82 -5.39 -30.66
N PHE A 160 -13.49 -4.39 -29.84
CA PHE A 160 -12.24 -4.39 -29.09
C PHE A 160 -12.34 -5.26 -27.83
N GLN A 161 -11.50 -6.30 -27.76
CA GLN A 161 -11.40 -7.13 -26.56
C GLN A 161 -10.44 -6.55 -25.54
N PHE A 162 -11.00 -6.13 -24.40
CA PHE A 162 -10.22 -5.64 -23.27
C PHE A 162 -9.56 -6.81 -22.52
N PRO A 163 -8.30 -6.67 -22.10
CA PRO A 163 -7.71 -7.61 -21.15
C PRO A 163 -8.54 -7.74 -19.88
N GLU A 164 -8.59 -8.95 -19.35
CA GLU A 164 -9.22 -9.24 -18.07
C GLU A 164 -8.15 -9.46 -17.01
N ARG A 165 -8.40 -8.89 -15.83
CA ARG A 165 -7.59 -9.10 -14.64
C ARG A 165 -8.29 -10.08 -13.74
N GLN A 166 -7.51 -10.74 -12.90
CA GLN A 166 -8.02 -11.62 -11.86
C GLN A 166 -7.71 -11.02 -10.50
N TYR A 167 -8.62 -11.22 -9.56
CA TYR A 167 -8.39 -10.89 -8.17
C TYR A 167 -7.19 -11.66 -7.65
N THR A 168 -6.32 -10.99 -6.91
CA THR A 168 -5.14 -11.59 -6.29
C THR A 168 -4.97 -11.07 -4.87
N ILE A 169 -4.22 -11.80 -4.06
CA ILE A 169 -3.87 -11.34 -2.71
C ILE A 169 -2.36 -11.36 -2.50
N LYS A 170 -1.87 -10.42 -1.70
CA LYS A 170 -0.47 -10.31 -1.31
C LYS A 170 -0.33 -10.13 0.20
N PRO A 171 -0.36 -11.22 0.98
CA PRO A 171 -0.30 -11.11 2.44
C PRO A 171 1.07 -10.65 2.91
N ILE A 172 1.07 -9.61 3.73
CA ILE A 172 2.25 -9.03 4.34
C ILE A 172 2.35 -9.44 5.79
N ILE A 173 3.52 -9.94 6.19
CA ILE A 173 3.85 -10.26 7.58
C ILE A 173 4.88 -9.25 8.11
N ASP A 174 4.42 -8.32 8.92
CA ASP A 174 5.26 -7.29 9.52
C ASP A 174 5.91 -7.80 10.82
N VAL A 175 7.24 -7.81 10.89
CA VAL A 175 8.00 -8.38 12.02
C VAL A 175 8.81 -7.28 12.72
N PRO A 176 8.17 -6.44 13.56
CA PRO A 176 8.88 -5.47 14.39
C PRO A 176 9.74 -6.17 15.47
N SER A 177 9.39 -7.41 15.82
CA SER A 177 10.20 -8.23 16.69
C SER A 177 9.81 -9.70 16.58
N ALA A 178 10.76 -10.58 16.26
CA ALA A 178 10.49 -12.01 16.15
C ALA A 178 10.14 -12.68 17.50
N TYR A 179 10.65 -12.15 18.60
CA TYR A 179 10.44 -12.72 19.94
C TYR A 179 10.11 -11.63 20.95
N ASN A 180 9.30 -11.95 21.96
CA ASN A 180 8.96 -11.06 23.06
C ASN A 180 10.07 -11.05 24.13
N PHE A 181 10.56 -12.24 24.49
CA PHE A 181 11.58 -12.43 25.54
C PHE A 181 12.88 -13.01 25.00
N LYS A 182 12.79 -13.99 24.08
CA LYS A 182 14.00 -14.62 23.52
C LYS A 182 14.85 -13.61 22.76
N LEU A 183 16.16 -13.82 22.77
CA LEU A 183 17.14 -13.04 22.02
C LEU A 183 17.15 -11.52 22.32
N LYS A 184 16.57 -11.04 23.42
CA LYS A 184 16.62 -9.62 23.81
C LYS A 184 17.92 -9.19 24.51
N GLY A 185 18.77 -10.13 24.93
CA GLY A 185 20.02 -9.83 25.64
C GLY A 185 19.81 -9.61 27.14
N ILE A 186 20.88 -9.76 27.93
CA ILE A 186 20.82 -9.84 29.41
C ILE A 186 20.30 -8.53 30.01
N MET A 187 20.83 -7.38 29.60
CA MET A 187 20.44 -6.07 30.16
C MET A 187 18.95 -5.78 29.94
N ARG A 188 18.39 -6.13 28.78
CA ARG A 188 16.96 -5.96 28.49
C ARG A 188 16.09 -6.93 29.27
N THR A 189 16.57 -8.15 29.49
CA THR A 189 15.88 -9.12 30.36
C THR A 189 15.84 -8.60 31.79
N PHE A 190 16.97 -8.12 32.33
CA PHE A 190 17.05 -7.57 33.67
C PHE A 190 16.14 -6.34 33.85
N GLY A 191 16.24 -5.34 32.96
CA GLY A 191 15.37 -4.17 33.01
C GLY A 191 13.88 -4.53 32.85
N GLY A 192 13.57 -5.54 32.04
CA GLY A 192 12.23 -6.10 31.92
C GLY A 192 11.73 -6.75 33.21
N THR A 193 12.59 -7.51 33.91
CA THR A 193 12.30 -8.12 35.21
C THR A 193 12.04 -7.06 36.27
N VAL A 194 12.93 -6.07 36.39
CA VAL A 194 12.78 -4.95 37.33
C VAL A 194 11.46 -4.21 37.08
N LYS A 195 11.17 -3.88 35.82
CA LYS A 195 9.89 -3.26 35.45
C LYS A 195 8.69 -4.11 35.84
N ASP A 196 8.70 -5.40 35.47
CA ASP A 196 7.57 -6.29 35.72
C ASP A 196 7.34 -6.46 37.24
N LEU A 197 8.40 -6.51 38.06
CA LEU A 197 8.34 -6.52 39.53
C LEU A 197 7.75 -5.23 40.11
N PHE A 198 8.27 -4.06 39.72
CA PHE A 198 7.77 -2.76 40.23
C PHE A 198 6.34 -2.45 39.76
N SER A 199 5.92 -2.98 38.60
CA SER A 199 4.53 -2.90 38.13
C SER A 199 3.60 -3.99 38.68
N PHE A 200 4.09 -4.84 39.60
CA PHE A 200 3.36 -5.99 40.17
C PHE A 200 2.79 -6.96 39.13
N ASN A 201 3.41 -7.05 37.95
CA ASN A 201 2.97 -7.92 36.86
C ASN A 201 3.64 -9.31 36.94
N PHE A 202 3.37 -9.99 38.05
CA PHE A 202 3.97 -11.30 38.35
C PHE A 202 3.64 -12.37 37.30
N LYS A 203 2.46 -12.29 36.66
CA LYS A 203 2.07 -13.18 35.57
C LYS A 203 3.04 -13.07 34.39
N LYS A 204 3.39 -11.86 33.98
CA LYS A 204 4.34 -11.62 32.88
C LYS A 204 5.77 -11.97 33.28
N LEU A 205 6.15 -11.70 34.51
CA LEU A 205 7.45 -12.10 35.07
C LEU A 205 7.64 -13.62 35.04
N TYR A 206 6.66 -14.37 35.56
CA TYR A 206 6.64 -15.83 35.51
C TYR A 206 6.75 -16.32 34.06
N TYR A 207 5.92 -15.77 33.16
CA TYR A 207 5.93 -16.16 31.76
C TYR A 207 7.29 -15.89 31.08
N ARG A 208 7.93 -14.74 31.35
CA ARG A 208 9.26 -14.39 30.85
C ARG A 208 10.27 -15.49 31.18
N TYR A 209 10.37 -15.89 32.45
CA TYR A 209 11.34 -16.90 32.86
C TYR A 209 11.00 -18.30 32.37
N MET A 210 9.71 -18.67 32.32
CA MET A 210 9.28 -19.93 31.69
C MET A 210 9.71 -20.00 30.21
N VAL A 211 9.65 -18.88 29.48
CA VAL A 211 10.13 -18.82 28.08
C VAL A 211 11.65 -18.86 27.99
N LEU A 212 12.36 -18.14 28.87
CA LEU A 212 13.82 -18.09 28.87
C LEU A 212 14.46 -19.43 29.26
N PHE A 213 13.84 -20.18 30.19
CA PHE A 213 14.24 -21.54 30.54
C PHE A 213 13.75 -22.61 29.54
N GLY A 214 13.00 -22.22 28.51
CA GLY A 214 12.52 -23.14 27.48
C GLY A 214 11.31 -23.98 27.87
N LEU A 215 10.70 -23.73 29.03
CA LEU A 215 9.52 -24.42 29.53
C LEU A 215 8.22 -23.95 28.85
N LYS A 216 8.23 -22.76 28.22
CA LYS A 216 7.14 -22.25 27.40
C LYS A 216 7.65 -21.68 26.07
N ARG A 217 6.77 -21.67 25.06
CA ARG A 217 7.02 -20.99 23.79
C ARG A 217 6.91 -19.48 23.96
N ASP A 218 7.73 -18.72 23.24
CA ASP A 218 7.64 -17.26 23.23
C ASP A 218 6.35 -16.83 22.51
N THR A 219 5.60 -15.86 23.05
CA THR A 219 4.33 -15.42 22.45
C THR A 219 4.48 -14.90 21.03
N TYR A 220 5.62 -14.32 20.67
CA TYR A 220 5.83 -13.76 19.32
C TYR A 220 6.39 -14.78 18.33
N ASP A 221 6.80 -15.95 18.83
CA ASP A 221 7.24 -17.07 18.00
C ASP A 221 6.01 -17.75 17.38
N THR A 222 5.52 -17.19 16.29
CA THR A 222 4.37 -17.69 15.52
C THR A 222 4.77 -18.22 14.14
N PHE A 223 6.06 -18.12 13.78
CA PHE A 223 6.57 -18.44 12.43
C PHE A 223 6.22 -19.84 11.96
N LYS A 224 6.23 -20.85 12.84
CA LYS A 224 5.78 -22.21 12.49
C LYS A 224 4.35 -22.23 11.91
N TYR A 225 3.42 -21.47 12.50
CA TYR A 225 2.05 -21.38 12.00
C TYR A 225 2.02 -20.67 10.64
N ILE A 226 2.71 -19.54 10.52
CA ILE A 226 2.69 -18.72 9.30
C ILE A 226 3.34 -19.47 8.13
N ILE A 227 4.50 -20.12 8.35
CA ILE A 227 5.19 -20.93 7.33
C ILE A 227 4.32 -22.14 6.93
N ASN A 228 3.63 -22.77 7.87
CA ASN A 228 2.69 -23.84 7.52
C ASN A 228 1.56 -23.33 6.62
N LYS A 229 1.00 -22.14 6.91
CA LYS A 229 0.01 -21.52 6.02
C LYS A 229 0.59 -21.22 4.64
N GLN A 230 1.78 -20.62 4.56
CA GLN A 230 2.49 -20.41 3.29
C GLN A 230 2.63 -21.69 2.46
N LYS A 231 2.97 -22.83 3.09
CA LYS A 231 3.16 -24.10 2.37
C LYS A 231 1.89 -24.62 1.71
N HIS A 232 0.72 -24.19 2.18
CA HIS A 232 -0.58 -24.54 1.61
C HIS A 232 -1.18 -23.43 0.74
N SER A 233 -0.48 -22.30 0.56
CA SER A 233 -0.90 -21.20 -0.30
C SER A 233 -0.14 -21.23 -1.63
N GLN A 234 -0.83 -20.91 -2.73
CA GLN A 234 -0.24 -20.89 -4.07
C GLN A 234 0.66 -19.65 -4.30
N PHE A 235 0.37 -18.55 -3.63
CA PHE A 235 1.14 -17.30 -3.66
C PHE A 235 2.12 -17.21 -2.48
N LYS A 236 3.14 -16.37 -2.62
CA LYS A 236 4.15 -16.12 -1.59
C LYS A 236 3.75 -14.95 -0.71
N PHE A 237 3.88 -15.13 0.60
CA PHE A 237 3.78 -14.07 1.60
C PHE A 237 5.08 -13.26 1.56
N LEU A 238 4.97 -11.98 1.90
CA LEU A 238 6.10 -11.07 2.00
C LEU A 238 6.32 -10.66 3.46
N PHE A 239 7.48 -11.01 4.00
CA PHE A 239 7.86 -10.70 5.37
C PHE A 239 8.74 -9.45 5.43
N PHE A 240 8.48 -8.55 6.36
CA PHE A 240 9.35 -7.42 6.64
C PHE A 240 9.99 -7.55 8.02
N PHE A 241 11.29 -7.84 8.07
CA PHE A 241 12.01 -7.95 9.34
C PHE A 241 12.67 -6.64 9.75
N LEU A 242 12.44 -6.24 11.00
CA LEU A 242 13.20 -5.17 11.63
C LEU A 242 14.58 -5.70 12.03
N ILE A 243 15.63 -5.11 11.44
CA ILE A 243 17.03 -5.42 11.73
C ILE A 243 17.84 -4.18 12.13
N GLY A 244 17.15 -3.05 12.32
CA GLY A 244 17.74 -1.82 12.83
C GLY A 244 18.28 -1.97 14.25
N ASP A 245 19.21 -1.07 14.60
CA ASP A 245 19.79 -1.03 15.93
C ASP A 245 18.71 -0.64 16.97
N TYR A 246 18.89 -1.08 18.23
CA TYR A 246 17.92 -0.82 19.29
C TYR A 246 17.77 0.68 19.58
N SER A 247 16.54 1.18 19.62
CA SER A 247 16.24 2.58 19.89
C SER A 247 15.05 2.77 20.84
N THR A 248 14.70 4.04 21.09
CA THR A 248 13.51 4.45 21.85
C THR A 248 12.22 3.96 21.19
N TYR A 249 12.16 4.00 19.85
CA TYR A 249 11.03 3.55 19.05
C TYR A 249 11.09 2.05 18.75
N ASP A 250 12.23 1.59 18.24
CA ASP A 250 12.40 0.26 17.69
C ASP A 250 13.13 -0.67 18.64
N LYS A 251 12.36 -1.64 19.16
CA LYS A 251 12.84 -2.56 20.21
C LYS A 251 13.16 -3.94 19.65
N GLY A 252 13.69 -3.98 18.42
CA GLY A 252 14.02 -5.16 17.62
C GLY A 252 15.00 -6.14 18.26
N ILE A 253 15.44 -7.14 17.50
CA ILE A 253 16.50 -8.08 17.89
C ILE A 253 17.76 -7.67 17.15
N ASP A 254 18.90 -7.73 17.84
CA ASP A 254 20.20 -7.51 17.24
C ASP A 254 20.43 -8.45 16.04
N ALA A 255 20.67 -7.84 14.88
CA ALA A 255 20.86 -8.52 13.60
C ALA A 255 22.09 -9.44 13.55
N GLN A 256 23.04 -9.32 14.49
CA GLN A 256 24.22 -10.18 14.58
C GLN A 256 23.92 -11.54 15.23
N LYS A 257 22.75 -11.72 15.85
CA LYS A 257 22.42 -12.97 16.53
C LYS A 257 22.17 -14.08 15.53
N LYS A 258 23.06 -15.10 15.55
CA LYS A 258 22.97 -16.29 14.68
C LYS A 258 21.56 -16.89 14.62
N LYS A 259 20.89 -17.07 15.75
CA LYS A 259 19.51 -17.62 15.80
C LYS A 259 18.47 -16.74 15.07
N PHE A 260 18.66 -15.43 15.05
CA PHE A 260 17.77 -14.51 14.33
C PHE A 260 18.07 -14.53 12.82
N ILE A 261 19.35 -14.53 12.44
CA ILE A 261 19.77 -14.74 11.04
C ILE A 261 19.22 -16.07 10.50
N THR A 262 19.35 -17.16 11.26
CA THR A 262 18.80 -18.47 10.88
C THR A 262 17.28 -18.42 10.69
N LEU A 263 16.56 -17.70 11.56
CA LEU A 263 15.11 -17.54 11.40
C LEU A 263 14.76 -16.81 10.09
N ILE A 264 15.44 -15.70 9.79
CA ILE A 264 15.20 -14.93 8.56
C ILE A 264 15.46 -15.81 7.34
N LYS A 265 16.58 -16.54 7.32
CA LYS A 265 16.91 -17.49 6.23
C LYS A 265 15.86 -18.60 6.09
N GLN A 266 15.44 -19.20 7.21
CA GLN A 266 14.39 -20.23 7.20
C GLN A 266 13.07 -19.70 6.65
N VAL A 267 12.72 -18.44 6.91
CA VAL A 267 11.53 -17.81 6.33
C VAL A 267 11.73 -17.57 4.84
N ALA A 268 12.91 -17.11 4.43
CA ALA A 268 13.27 -16.88 3.02
C ALA A 268 13.24 -18.16 2.16
N ASP A 269 13.43 -19.34 2.75
CA ASP A 269 13.28 -20.62 2.04
C ASP A 269 11.84 -20.87 1.52
N TYR A 270 10.85 -20.23 2.14
CA TYR A 270 9.43 -20.44 1.81
C TYR A 270 8.69 -19.19 1.34
N CYS A 271 9.13 -18.01 1.77
CA CYS A 271 8.47 -16.71 1.59
C CYS A 271 9.41 -15.69 0.95
N GLN A 272 8.87 -14.57 0.48
CA GLN A 272 9.69 -13.40 0.16
C GLN A 272 10.04 -12.63 1.44
N VAL A 273 11.21 -12.00 1.47
CA VAL A 273 11.68 -11.20 2.60
C VAL A 273 12.13 -9.83 2.12
N GLY A 274 11.59 -8.79 2.75
CA GLY A 274 12.00 -7.40 2.62
C GLY A 274 12.47 -6.80 3.94
N LEU A 275 12.86 -5.53 3.89
CA LEU A 275 13.37 -4.78 5.05
C LEU A 275 12.24 -4.02 5.71
N LYS A 276 12.07 -4.20 7.03
CA LYS A 276 11.37 -3.21 7.82
C LYS A 276 12.36 -2.11 8.23
N ALA A 277 12.32 -0.96 7.56
CA ALA A 277 13.19 0.16 7.87
C ALA A 277 12.87 0.69 9.28
N SER A 278 13.90 0.87 10.11
CA SER A 278 13.71 1.44 11.45
C SER A 278 13.26 2.89 11.38
N TYR A 279 12.64 3.39 12.46
CA TYR A 279 12.15 4.75 12.59
C TYR A 279 13.23 5.80 12.32
N PHE A 280 14.47 5.57 12.78
CA PHE A 280 15.58 6.49 12.54
C PHE A 280 16.12 6.39 11.10
N ALA A 281 16.04 5.22 10.46
CA ALA A 281 16.38 5.08 9.05
C ALA A 281 15.47 5.89 8.11
N LEU A 282 14.28 6.30 8.59
CA LEU A 282 13.34 7.10 7.80
C LEU A 282 13.78 8.56 7.64
N GLU A 283 14.65 9.04 8.54
CA GLU A 283 15.16 10.41 8.53
C GLU A 283 16.66 10.48 8.20
N ASP A 284 17.36 9.34 8.25
CA ASP A 284 18.79 9.23 7.96
C ASP A 284 19.06 8.10 6.95
N ILE A 285 19.38 8.50 5.72
CA ILE A 285 19.70 7.59 4.62
C ILE A 285 20.93 6.73 4.90
N SER A 286 21.88 7.19 5.72
CA SER A 286 23.07 6.42 6.08
C SER A 286 22.69 5.22 6.96
N ILE A 287 21.73 5.40 7.86
CA ILE A 287 21.17 4.31 8.66
C ILE A 287 20.39 3.35 7.75
N LEU A 288 19.56 3.87 6.84
CA LEU A 288 18.81 3.03 5.90
C LEU A 288 19.74 2.19 5.01
N LYS A 289 20.81 2.78 4.48
CA LYS A 289 21.84 2.10 3.69
C LYS A 289 22.51 0.98 4.48
N LYS A 290 22.83 1.23 5.75
CA LYS A 290 23.39 0.21 6.67
C LYS A 290 22.41 -0.93 6.91
N GLU A 291 21.13 -0.62 7.13
CA GLU A 291 20.08 -1.64 7.30
C GLU A 291 19.86 -2.45 6.03
N LYS A 292 19.77 -1.80 4.86
CA LYS A 292 19.72 -2.46 3.54
C LYS A 292 20.88 -3.46 3.40
N GLY A 293 22.12 -3.00 3.55
CA GLY A 293 23.30 -3.85 3.38
C GLY A 293 23.34 -5.04 4.35
N ARG A 294 22.86 -4.85 5.59
CA ARG A 294 22.73 -5.96 6.55
C ARG A 294 21.68 -6.99 6.10
N MET A 295 20.52 -6.55 5.59
CA MET A 295 19.49 -7.47 5.09
C MET A 295 20.00 -8.24 3.88
N GLU A 296 20.63 -7.56 2.93
CA GLU A 296 21.22 -8.17 1.74
C GLU A 296 22.30 -9.20 2.10
N ALA A 297 23.15 -8.91 3.09
CA ALA A 297 24.13 -9.87 3.60
C ALA A 297 23.49 -11.10 4.26
N ILE A 298 22.33 -10.94 4.92
CA ILE A 298 21.58 -12.05 5.52
C ILE A 298 20.93 -12.92 4.44
N LEU A 299 20.31 -12.29 3.42
CA LEU A 299 19.57 -12.99 2.38
C LEU A 299 20.45 -13.47 1.22
N ASN A 300 21.66 -12.93 1.08
CA ASN A 300 22.57 -13.16 -0.04
C ASN A 300 21.92 -12.82 -1.40
N THR A 301 21.13 -11.75 -1.45
CA THR A 301 20.46 -11.21 -2.65
C THR A 301 20.22 -9.71 -2.47
N SER A 302 19.97 -9.00 -3.57
CA SER A 302 19.56 -7.59 -3.52
C SER A 302 18.18 -7.43 -2.88
N LEU A 303 18.01 -6.35 -2.12
CA LEU A 303 16.76 -6.04 -1.45
C LEU A 303 15.79 -5.35 -2.43
N SER A 304 14.65 -5.99 -2.70
CA SER A 304 13.65 -5.44 -3.64
C SER A 304 12.54 -4.63 -2.97
N ALA A 305 12.20 -4.94 -1.71
CA ALA A 305 11.02 -4.41 -1.06
C ALA A 305 11.31 -3.86 0.35
N SER A 306 10.61 -2.80 0.70
CA SER A 306 10.67 -2.20 2.04
C SER A 306 9.28 -1.89 2.62
N ARG A 307 9.27 -1.74 3.95
CA ARG A 307 8.14 -1.20 4.70
C ARG A 307 8.67 -0.40 5.88
N HIS A 308 8.10 0.76 6.16
CA HIS A 308 8.60 1.59 7.25
C HIS A 308 8.02 1.20 8.61
N SER A 309 8.80 1.42 9.66
CA SER A 309 8.32 1.29 11.03
C SER A 309 7.19 2.30 11.30
N PHE A 310 6.20 1.86 12.07
CA PHE A 310 4.99 2.64 12.42
C PHE A 310 4.13 3.08 11.22
N SER A 311 4.34 2.53 10.02
CA SER A 311 3.78 3.05 8.76
C SER A 311 4.05 4.56 8.58
N LYS A 312 5.19 5.04 9.10
CA LYS A 312 5.59 6.44 8.95
C LYS A 312 6.07 6.67 7.53
N LEU A 313 5.44 7.61 6.85
CA LEU A 313 5.72 7.98 5.47
C LEU A 313 5.80 9.49 5.40
N ASN A 314 7.02 10.01 5.26
CA ASN A 314 7.29 11.43 5.05
C ASN A 314 7.58 11.63 3.56
N LEU A 315 6.59 12.10 2.81
CA LEU A 315 6.77 12.43 1.40
C LEU A 315 7.40 13.83 1.26
N PRO A 316 8.27 14.04 0.26
CA PRO A 316 8.79 13.06 -0.70
C PRO A 316 10.03 12.28 -0.20
N GLU A 317 10.69 12.71 0.89
CA GLU A 317 12.03 12.25 1.30
C GLU A 317 12.11 10.74 1.51
N SER A 318 11.10 10.15 2.14
CA SER A 318 11.08 8.71 2.42
C SER A 318 11.18 7.89 1.14
N TYR A 319 10.49 8.30 0.07
CA TYR A 319 10.50 7.60 -1.20
C TYR A 319 11.70 7.94 -2.07
N ARG A 320 12.21 9.17 -2.01
CA ARG A 320 13.50 9.52 -2.62
C ARG A 320 14.64 8.66 -2.08
N ASN A 321 14.68 8.44 -0.76
CA ASN A 321 15.69 7.58 -0.13
C ASN A 321 15.61 6.13 -0.62
N LEU A 322 14.40 5.61 -0.84
CA LEU A 322 14.22 4.26 -1.42
C LEU A 322 14.69 4.20 -2.87
N VAL A 323 14.40 5.22 -3.68
CA VAL A 323 14.85 5.32 -5.07
C VAL A 323 16.38 5.40 -5.15
N GLU A 324 17.02 6.24 -4.34
CA GLU A 324 18.48 6.39 -4.28
C GLU A 324 19.17 5.08 -3.89
N LEU A 325 18.56 4.32 -2.99
CA LEU A 325 19.04 3.02 -2.58
C LEU A 325 18.53 1.87 -3.47
N GLU A 326 17.97 2.14 -4.64
CA GLU A 326 17.51 1.14 -5.61
C GLU A 326 16.58 0.07 -4.99
N ILE A 327 15.73 0.49 -4.05
CA ILE A 327 14.64 -0.34 -3.53
C ILE A 327 13.41 -0.09 -4.41
N PHE A 328 12.90 -1.13 -5.05
CA PHE A 328 11.92 -0.99 -6.13
C PHE A 328 10.47 -1.05 -5.67
N GLU A 329 10.19 -1.59 -4.48
CA GLU A 329 8.83 -1.72 -3.95
C GLU A 329 8.70 -1.19 -2.51
N ASP A 330 7.65 -0.41 -2.26
CA ASP A 330 7.25 0.03 -0.92
C ASP A 330 5.84 -0.48 -0.58
N TYR A 331 5.69 -0.97 0.66
CA TYR A 331 4.43 -1.46 1.21
C TYR A 331 3.99 -0.65 2.44
N THR A 332 4.37 0.61 2.54
CA THR A 332 4.13 1.48 3.70
C THR A 332 2.83 2.28 3.56
N MET A 333 2.40 2.58 2.33
CA MET A 333 1.25 3.44 2.11
C MET A 333 -0.07 2.77 2.50
N GLY A 334 -0.64 3.20 3.63
CA GLY A 334 -1.97 2.84 4.08
C GLY A 334 -2.32 3.59 5.37
N TYR A 335 -3.49 3.31 5.95
CA TYR A 335 -3.90 3.88 7.23
C TYR A 335 -3.77 2.87 8.37
N VAL A 336 -3.19 3.29 9.49
CA VAL A 336 -2.93 2.37 10.63
C VAL A 336 -4.21 2.07 11.42
N ASN A 337 -5.16 3.00 11.45
CA ASN A 337 -6.36 2.94 12.28
C ASN A 337 -7.66 2.66 11.50
N HIS A 338 -7.58 2.60 10.17
CA HIS A 338 -8.75 2.42 9.30
C HIS A 338 -8.42 1.43 8.17
N PRO A 339 -9.27 0.41 7.95
CA PRO A 339 -9.31 -0.27 6.67
C PRO A 339 -9.75 0.69 5.55
N GLY A 340 -9.18 0.56 4.35
CA GLY A 340 -9.52 1.39 3.21
C GLY A 340 -8.34 1.68 2.27
N PHE A 341 -8.58 2.54 1.28
CA PHE A 341 -7.68 2.79 0.16
C PHE A 341 -7.05 4.17 0.27
N ARG A 342 -5.85 4.28 0.87
CA ARG A 342 -5.18 5.58 1.08
C ARG A 342 -4.99 6.37 -0.21
N ALA A 343 -4.58 5.71 -1.29
CA ALA A 343 -4.42 6.32 -2.62
C ALA A 343 -5.67 6.15 -3.51
N GLY A 344 -6.81 5.71 -2.95
CA GLY A 344 -8.03 5.45 -3.71
C GLY A 344 -7.93 4.33 -4.74
N THR A 345 -6.90 3.47 -4.66
CA THR A 345 -6.68 2.35 -5.58
C THR A 345 -6.23 1.10 -4.84
N CYS A 346 -6.52 -0.07 -5.43
CA CYS A 346 -5.92 -1.36 -5.06
C CYS A 346 -4.91 -1.86 -6.09
N THR A 347 -4.63 -1.08 -7.14
CA THR A 347 -3.67 -1.44 -8.18
C THR A 347 -2.34 -0.75 -7.90
N PRO A 348 -1.20 -1.48 -7.84
CA PRO A 348 0.10 -0.88 -7.66
C PRO A 348 0.38 0.25 -8.67
N PHE A 349 1.00 1.32 -8.19
CA PHE A 349 1.32 2.50 -8.98
C PHE A 349 2.75 2.94 -8.71
N PHE A 350 3.26 3.91 -9.46
CA PHE A 350 4.63 4.41 -9.25
C PHE A 350 4.61 5.71 -8.45
N PHE A 351 5.63 5.92 -7.62
CA PHE A 351 5.80 7.20 -6.94
C PHE A 351 6.05 8.31 -7.97
N TYR A 352 5.17 9.31 -7.96
CA TYR A 352 5.34 10.55 -8.70
C TYR A 352 5.93 11.60 -7.76
N ASP A 353 7.15 12.03 -8.04
CA ASP A 353 7.83 13.08 -7.28
C ASP A 353 7.30 14.43 -7.77
N LEU A 354 6.46 15.07 -6.95
CA LEU A 354 5.79 16.33 -7.33
C LEU A 354 6.77 17.49 -7.48
N ASP A 355 7.80 17.59 -6.65
CA ASP A 355 8.75 18.72 -6.74
C ASP A 355 9.60 18.62 -8.02
N TYR A 356 9.93 17.40 -8.44
CA TYR A 356 10.73 17.15 -9.65
C TYR A 356 9.88 16.87 -10.91
N GLU A 357 8.56 16.83 -10.80
CA GLU A 357 7.62 16.52 -11.89
C GLU A 357 7.97 15.24 -12.68
N ILE A 358 8.33 14.18 -11.95
CA ILE A 358 8.81 12.93 -12.56
C ILE A 358 8.21 11.70 -11.91
N GLN A 359 7.84 10.71 -12.73
CA GLN A 359 7.57 9.36 -12.26
C GLN A 359 8.89 8.64 -11.97
N THR A 360 9.07 8.20 -10.72
CA THR A 360 10.23 7.41 -10.29
C THR A 360 10.04 5.91 -10.57
N PRO A 361 11.08 5.06 -10.49
CA PRO A 361 10.93 3.62 -10.63
C PRO A 361 10.37 2.92 -9.38
N LEU A 362 10.18 3.62 -8.26
CA LEU A 362 9.64 3.04 -7.03
C LEU A 362 8.15 2.73 -7.20
N LYS A 363 7.80 1.45 -7.10
CA LYS A 363 6.43 0.97 -7.12
C LYS A 363 5.84 0.99 -5.72
N ILE A 364 4.71 1.64 -5.57
CA ILE A 364 3.92 1.70 -4.34
C ILE A 364 2.84 0.64 -4.39
N CYS A 365 2.91 -0.28 -3.43
CA CYS A 365 1.93 -1.32 -3.19
C CYS A 365 1.17 -0.96 -1.91
N SER A 366 0.13 -0.13 -2.03
CA SER A 366 -0.65 0.32 -0.87
C SER A 366 -1.31 -0.86 -0.17
N TYR A 367 -1.32 -0.83 1.17
CA TYR A 367 -2.05 -1.82 1.95
C TYR A 367 -3.45 -1.33 2.32
N HIS A 368 -4.41 -2.24 2.34
CA HIS A 368 -5.83 -1.91 2.53
C HIS A 368 -6.31 -2.21 3.95
N LEU A 369 -5.59 -3.07 4.66
CA LEU A 369 -5.94 -3.50 6.00
C LEU A 369 -4.67 -3.77 6.79
N LEU A 370 -4.58 -3.18 7.97
CA LEU A 370 -3.60 -3.52 8.99
C LEU A 370 -4.35 -4.19 10.15
N ASP A 371 -3.85 -5.31 10.65
CA ASP A 371 -4.42 -6.02 11.79
C ASP A 371 -4.83 -5.10 12.96
N TYR A 372 -4.00 -4.12 13.31
CA TYR A 372 -4.25 -3.16 14.37
C TYR A 372 -5.55 -2.37 14.16
N SER A 373 -5.89 -2.03 12.92
CA SER A 373 -7.11 -1.29 12.57
C SER A 373 -8.39 -2.07 12.92
N LEU A 374 -8.32 -3.40 13.04
CA LEU A 374 -9.45 -4.24 13.41
C LEU A 374 -9.69 -4.30 14.92
N LEU A 375 -8.76 -3.83 15.74
CA LEU A 375 -8.94 -3.78 17.20
C LEU A 375 -10.01 -2.77 17.64
N LYS A 376 -10.39 -1.82 16.77
CA LYS A 376 -11.49 -0.89 17.05
C LYS A 376 -12.86 -1.60 17.14
N PHE A 377 -12.99 -2.76 16.51
CA PHE A 377 -14.20 -3.57 16.55
C PHE A 377 -14.19 -4.48 17.77
N GLN A 378 -15.30 -4.51 18.51
CA GLN A 378 -15.39 -5.30 19.75
C GLN A 378 -15.54 -6.79 19.46
N SER A 379 -16.53 -7.18 18.65
CA SER A 379 -16.81 -8.58 18.36
C SER A 379 -15.91 -9.14 17.24
N LEU A 380 -15.80 -10.46 17.13
CA LEU A 380 -15.18 -11.11 15.97
C LEU A 380 -16.07 -11.00 14.71
N LEU A 381 -17.39 -10.93 14.90
CA LEU A 381 -18.35 -10.77 13.80
C LEU A 381 -18.14 -9.45 13.07
N ASP A 382 -18.01 -8.34 13.82
CA ASP A 382 -17.78 -7.02 13.24
C ASP A 382 -16.42 -6.94 12.51
N LYS A 383 -15.39 -7.60 13.06
CA LYS A 383 -14.08 -7.73 12.39
C LYS A 383 -14.20 -8.47 11.05
N LYS A 384 -14.95 -9.58 11.03
CA LYS A 384 -15.20 -10.35 9.80
C LYS A 384 -15.99 -9.54 8.79
N LYS A 385 -17.01 -8.81 9.22
CA LYS A 385 -17.81 -7.92 8.36
C LYS A 385 -16.93 -6.86 7.70
N ALA A 386 -16.17 -6.11 8.49
CA ALA A 386 -15.26 -5.07 7.97
C ALA A 386 -14.18 -5.65 7.03
N LEU A 387 -13.67 -6.85 7.33
CA LEU A 387 -12.71 -7.54 6.46
C LEU A 387 -13.34 -7.92 5.12
N ASN A 388 -14.51 -8.57 5.14
CA ASN A 388 -15.19 -9.03 3.94
C ASN A 388 -15.66 -7.86 3.06
N GLU A 389 -16.06 -6.74 3.66
CA GLU A 389 -16.39 -5.52 2.91
C GLU A 389 -15.20 -5.03 2.09
N ILE A 390 -13.98 -5.00 2.66
CA ILE A 390 -12.79 -4.59 1.91
C ILE A 390 -12.41 -5.61 0.84
N ILE A 391 -12.46 -6.91 1.15
CA ILE A 391 -12.20 -7.98 0.16
C ILE A 391 -13.14 -7.83 -1.04
N TYR A 392 -14.45 -7.70 -0.78
CA TYR A 392 -15.47 -7.53 -1.80
C TYR A 392 -15.21 -6.31 -2.72
N GLN A 393 -14.77 -5.18 -2.13
CA GLN A 393 -14.46 -3.99 -2.92
C GLN A 393 -13.27 -4.19 -3.88
N VAL A 394 -12.27 -4.99 -3.48
CA VAL A 394 -11.13 -5.32 -4.34
C VAL A 394 -11.51 -6.38 -5.39
N GLU A 395 -12.31 -7.37 -5.03
CA GLU A 395 -12.83 -8.39 -5.95
C GLU A 395 -13.67 -7.78 -7.07
N LYS A 396 -14.56 -6.82 -6.74
CA LYS A 396 -15.42 -6.12 -7.72
C LYS A 396 -14.64 -5.46 -8.86
N VAL A 397 -13.38 -5.11 -8.63
CA VAL A 397 -12.49 -4.48 -9.62
C VAL A 397 -11.32 -5.39 -10.03
N HIS A 398 -11.37 -6.68 -9.68
CA HIS A 398 -10.32 -7.68 -9.94
C HIS A 398 -8.91 -7.17 -9.57
N GLY A 399 -8.82 -6.51 -8.41
CA GLY A 399 -7.60 -5.88 -7.92
C GLY A 399 -6.66 -6.82 -7.14
N GLU A 400 -5.59 -6.26 -6.56
CA GLU A 400 -4.70 -6.97 -5.63
C GLU A 400 -5.02 -6.56 -4.19
N PHE A 401 -5.46 -7.49 -3.34
CA PHE A 401 -5.69 -7.23 -1.93
C PHE A 401 -4.41 -7.42 -1.12
N VAL A 402 -3.90 -6.33 -0.53
CA VAL A 402 -2.69 -6.32 0.30
C VAL A 402 -3.03 -6.12 1.79
N PRO A 403 -3.23 -7.20 2.56
CA PRO A 403 -3.41 -7.15 4.01
C PRO A 403 -2.08 -7.25 4.76
N VAL A 404 -1.96 -6.56 5.89
CA VAL A 404 -0.78 -6.55 6.75
C VAL A 404 -1.12 -7.09 8.13
N PHE A 405 -0.40 -8.12 8.55
CA PHE A 405 -0.50 -8.70 9.88
C PHE A 405 0.88 -8.70 10.54
N HIS A 406 0.94 -8.35 11.82
CA HIS A 406 2.16 -8.53 12.58
C HIS A 406 2.34 -10.00 12.95
N ASN A 407 3.58 -10.48 13.05
CA ASN A 407 3.83 -11.88 13.46
C ASN A 407 3.15 -12.24 14.79
N TYR A 408 3.20 -11.33 15.78
CA TYR A 408 2.63 -11.57 17.10
C TYR A 408 1.10 -11.64 17.13
N THR A 409 0.43 -11.23 16.05
CA THR A 409 -1.04 -11.24 15.95
C THR A 409 -1.60 -12.66 15.84
N PHE A 410 -0.76 -13.63 15.52
CA PHE A 410 -1.13 -15.05 15.53
C PHE A 410 -0.81 -15.76 16.86
N SER A 411 -0.55 -14.99 17.92
CA SER A 411 -0.27 -15.52 19.26
C SER A 411 -1.56 -15.85 20.02
N GLU A 412 -1.43 -16.63 21.09
CA GLU A 412 -2.54 -16.96 22.00
C GLU A 412 -2.80 -15.86 23.04
N VAL A 413 -2.33 -14.63 22.79
CA VAL A 413 -2.60 -13.49 23.68
C VAL A 413 -4.03 -13.02 23.43
N ASP A 414 -4.81 -12.83 24.51
CA ASP A 414 -6.24 -12.51 24.45
C ASP A 414 -6.60 -11.36 23.48
N ARG A 415 -5.74 -10.32 23.43
CA ARG A 415 -5.87 -9.18 22.51
C ARG A 415 -6.01 -9.59 21.03
N TRP A 416 -5.38 -10.69 20.64
CA TRP A 416 -5.29 -11.17 19.25
C TRP A 416 -6.13 -12.41 18.98
N LYS A 417 -7.02 -12.77 19.90
CA LYS A 417 -7.93 -13.91 19.72
C LYS A 417 -8.80 -13.73 18.46
N GLY A 418 -8.89 -14.78 17.65
CA GLY A 418 -9.66 -14.80 16.40
C GLY A 418 -8.92 -14.26 15.16
N TYR A 419 -7.72 -13.69 15.31
CA TYR A 419 -7.00 -13.15 14.15
C TYR A 419 -6.45 -14.24 13.21
N LYS A 420 -6.24 -15.46 13.70
CA LYS A 420 -5.96 -16.62 12.83
C LYS A 420 -7.14 -16.92 11.91
N ASP A 421 -8.37 -16.74 12.38
CA ASP A 421 -9.58 -16.98 11.58
C ASP A 421 -9.74 -15.89 10.52
N LEU A 422 -9.50 -14.63 10.90
CA LEU A 422 -9.50 -13.51 9.96
C LEU A 422 -8.45 -13.72 8.85
N PHE A 423 -7.25 -14.18 9.20
CA PHE A 423 -6.23 -14.47 8.21
C PHE A 423 -6.58 -15.65 7.31
N ASN A 424 -7.28 -16.67 7.81
CA ASN A 424 -7.75 -17.77 6.96
C ASN A 424 -8.77 -17.30 5.92
N ILE A 425 -9.73 -16.45 6.31
CA ILE A 425 -10.72 -15.85 5.38
C ILE A 425 -10.01 -15.15 4.22
N ILE A 426 -8.94 -14.40 4.53
CA ILE A 426 -8.11 -13.73 3.51
C ILE A 426 -7.50 -14.74 2.54
N LEU A 427 -6.85 -15.78 3.06
CA LEU A 427 -6.20 -16.78 2.23
C LEU A 427 -7.21 -17.56 1.38
N GLU A 428 -8.40 -17.83 1.93
CA GLU A 428 -9.50 -18.53 1.26
C GLU A 428 -10.12 -17.70 0.14
N SER A 429 -10.20 -16.37 0.26
CA SER A 429 -10.72 -15.48 -0.81
C SER A 429 -9.98 -15.61 -2.14
N ALA A 430 -8.70 -16.02 -2.13
CA ALA A 430 -7.94 -16.24 -3.36
C ALA A 430 -8.29 -17.54 -4.10
N HIS A 431 -9.05 -18.44 -3.47
CA HIS A 431 -9.44 -19.74 -4.02
C HIS A 431 -10.90 -19.77 -4.52
N GLU A 432 -11.68 -18.74 -4.23
CA GLU A 432 -13.11 -18.67 -4.59
C GLU A 432 -13.37 -18.15 -6.01
N ASN A 433 -12.32 -17.87 -6.79
CA ASN A 433 -12.41 -17.39 -8.18
C ASN A 433 -12.01 -18.44 -9.22
#